data_AF-A0A0R2XB81-F1
#
_entry.id   AF-A0A0R2XB81-F1
#
_cell.length_a   1.000
_cell.length_b   1.000
_cell.length_c   1.000
_cell.angle_alpha   90.00
_cell.angle_beta   90.00
_cell.angle_gamma   90.00
#
_symmetry.space_group_name_H-M   'P 1'
#
loop_
_entity.id
_entity.type
_entity.pdbx_description
1 polymer ?
#
loop_
_entity_poly.entity_id
_entity_poly.type
_entity_poly.pdbx_seq_one_letter_code
_entity_poly.pdbx_strand_id
1 'polypeptide(L)'
;MTKAFILMNRLGRRPTVFVWIFFTAISQILLAYASLYISNYNPVWSAPLWPASGAALAAVLLGGPWMLVGVFLGLIPSQLFFWGSVPTITAFLLPLANVVETALAWFLLRKVARGFNDRFSTQLDLIYFLVLAPWLPALTSALLGQWFLALTFREFTTDTFVSEVLVYAMGNASGMILVTPLILIWRDILRLHPKPDRSVWISVVTALGVLAMVWGIQRGLYTIWLLMLLPPLVFWGVWTTGIRGASLNCCILSLLLFQVQPDLPFDVRLQKKHPLTSQSSDRVDKKSNLSSQLVQDPLAIQFALLTVFCITLYPLGLASDKLQTSKQKDRMMMDALKSSLWSWSGALGYKIESPQ
;
A
#
# COMPACT_ATOMS: atom_id res chain seq x y z
N MET A 1 -2.98 -21.77 -4.86
CA MET A 1 -1.62 -21.32 -5.25
C MET A 1 -0.49 -22.05 -4.51
N THR A 2 -0.58 -22.32 -3.20
CA THR A 2 0.56 -22.82 -2.39
C THR A 2 0.82 -24.34 -2.41
N LYS A 3 -0.18 -25.20 -2.70
CA LYS A 3 0.09 -26.65 -2.88
C LYS A 3 0.95 -26.93 -4.12
N ALA A 4 0.73 -26.19 -5.22
CA ALA A 4 1.58 -26.23 -6.41
C ALA A 4 3.00 -25.69 -6.12
N PHE A 5 3.10 -24.64 -5.31
CA PHE A 5 4.38 -24.02 -4.89
C PHE A 5 5.28 -24.99 -4.09
N ILE A 6 4.71 -25.78 -3.16
CA ILE A 6 5.47 -26.74 -2.33
C ILE A 6 5.86 -27.99 -3.13
N LEU A 7 4.97 -28.48 -4.00
CA LEU A 7 5.27 -29.63 -4.85
C LEU A 7 6.40 -29.30 -5.84
N MET A 8 6.37 -28.11 -6.45
CA MET A 8 7.40 -27.68 -7.42
C MET A 8 8.76 -27.42 -6.78
N ASN A 9 8.80 -26.87 -5.56
CA ASN A 9 10.06 -26.60 -4.87
C ASN A 9 10.71 -27.88 -4.31
N ARG A 10 9.92 -28.90 -3.93
CA ARG A 10 10.44 -30.26 -3.63
C ARG A 10 10.97 -30.98 -4.87
N LEU A 11 10.52 -30.60 -6.07
CA LEU A 11 10.95 -31.16 -7.35
C LEU A 11 12.17 -30.44 -7.96
N GLY A 12 12.81 -29.49 -7.25
CA GLY A 12 13.98 -28.77 -7.74
C GLY A 12 13.71 -27.88 -8.97
N ARG A 13 12.47 -27.73 -9.40
CA ARG A 13 12.08 -26.86 -10.51
C ARG A 13 11.75 -25.49 -9.96
N ARG A 14 12.65 -24.53 -10.18
CA ARG A 14 12.34 -23.10 -9.99
C ARG A 14 11.04 -22.83 -10.76
N PRO A 15 9.98 -22.30 -10.12
CA PRO A 15 8.77 -21.91 -10.85
C PRO A 15 9.21 -21.05 -12.02
N THR A 16 8.77 -21.44 -13.22
CA THR A 16 9.16 -20.73 -14.44
C THR A 16 8.71 -19.27 -14.30
N VAL A 17 9.50 -18.34 -14.81
CA VAL A 17 9.23 -16.89 -14.75
C VAL A 17 7.78 -16.58 -15.19
N PHE A 18 7.24 -17.36 -16.12
CA PHE A 18 5.85 -17.33 -16.57
C PHE A 18 4.80 -17.48 -15.47
N VAL A 19 5.03 -18.32 -14.46
CA VAL A 19 4.09 -18.49 -13.33
C VAL A 19 4.00 -17.20 -12.51
N TRP A 20 5.13 -16.53 -12.30
CA TRP A 20 5.16 -15.24 -11.58
C TRP A 20 4.55 -14.11 -12.40
N ILE A 21 4.80 -14.08 -13.71
CA ILE A 21 4.15 -13.15 -14.64
C ILE A 21 2.63 -13.34 -14.58
N PHE A 22 2.15 -14.59 -14.61
CA PHE A 22 0.73 -14.92 -14.53
C PHE A 22 0.10 -14.42 -13.22
N PHE A 23 0.71 -14.69 -12.07
CA PHE A 23 0.18 -14.20 -10.80
C PHE A 23 0.24 -12.68 -10.68
N THR A 24 1.26 -12.04 -11.25
CA THR A 24 1.32 -10.58 -11.34
C THR A 24 0.13 -10.06 -12.15
N ALA A 25 -0.15 -10.63 -13.32
CA ALA A 25 -1.29 -10.25 -14.15
C ALA A 25 -2.63 -10.42 -13.43
N ILE A 26 -2.87 -11.59 -12.81
CA ILE A 26 -4.09 -11.83 -12.02
C ILE A 26 -4.23 -10.82 -10.88
N SER A 27 -3.13 -10.49 -10.19
CA SER A 27 -3.16 -9.50 -9.11
C SER A 27 -3.56 -8.11 -9.61
N GLN A 28 -3.08 -7.70 -10.79
CA GLN A 28 -3.46 -6.42 -11.39
C GLN A 28 -4.93 -6.40 -11.78
N ILE A 29 -5.47 -7.47 -12.38
CA ILE A 29 -6.90 -7.56 -12.73
C ILE A 29 -7.78 -7.36 -11.49
N LEU A 30 -7.49 -8.11 -10.43
CA LEU A 30 -8.28 -8.08 -9.20
C LEU A 30 -8.20 -6.72 -8.49
N LEU A 31 -7.00 -6.15 -8.38
CA LEU A 31 -6.80 -4.88 -7.70
C LEU A 31 -7.31 -3.69 -8.52
N ALA A 32 -7.18 -3.73 -9.85
CA ALA A 32 -7.78 -2.72 -10.72
C ALA A 32 -9.31 -2.77 -10.62
N TYR A 33 -9.91 -3.97 -10.68
CA TYR A 33 -11.36 -4.13 -10.48
C TYR A 33 -11.83 -3.57 -9.13
N ALA A 34 -11.13 -3.92 -8.04
CA ALA A 34 -11.45 -3.41 -6.71
C ALA A 34 -11.33 -1.87 -6.64
N SER A 35 -10.29 -1.29 -7.27
CA SER A 35 -10.11 0.16 -7.34
C SER A 35 -11.25 0.84 -8.09
N LEU A 36 -11.69 0.26 -9.20
CA LEU A 36 -12.79 0.81 -9.99
C LEU A 36 -14.13 0.70 -9.27
N TYR A 37 -14.34 -0.38 -8.53
CA TYR A 37 -15.48 -0.51 -7.64
C TYR A 37 -15.51 0.61 -6.58
N ILE A 38 -14.35 0.93 -5.98
CA ILE A 38 -14.21 2.05 -5.02
C ILE A 38 -14.33 3.41 -5.74
N SER A 39 -13.81 3.52 -6.96
CA SER A 39 -13.81 4.77 -7.73
C SER A 39 -15.18 5.12 -8.29
N ASN A 40 -16.10 4.16 -8.43
CA ASN A 40 -17.47 4.44 -8.85
C ASN A 40 -18.20 5.43 -7.93
N TYR A 41 -17.69 5.64 -6.72
CA TYR A 41 -18.23 6.63 -5.77
C TYR A 41 -17.68 8.05 -5.97
N ASN A 42 -16.63 8.25 -6.78
CA ASN A 42 -15.99 9.54 -7.03
C ASN A 42 -16.44 10.18 -8.36
N PRO A 43 -16.58 11.53 -8.41
CA PRO A 43 -16.98 12.25 -9.61
C PRO A 43 -15.87 12.38 -10.67
N VAL A 44 -14.63 12.03 -10.31
CA VAL A 44 -13.43 12.07 -11.16
C VAL A 44 -13.22 10.75 -11.90
N TRP A 45 -12.56 10.83 -13.06
CA TRP A 45 -12.26 9.64 -13.87
C TRP A 45 -11.20 8.77 -13.22
N SER A 46 -10.27 9.41 -12.51
CA SER A 46 -9.16 8.77 -11.83
C SER A 46 -9.55 8.27 -10.44
N ALA A 47 -9.13 7.05 -10.09
CA ALA A 47 -9.36 6.50 -8.76
C ALA A 47 -8.42 7.16 -7.74
N PRO A 48 -8.93 7.64 -6.59
CA PRO A 48 -8.09 8.26 -5.54
C PRO A 48 -7.23 7.24 -4.79
N LEU A 49 -7.41 5.95 -5.02
CA LEU A 49 -6.57 4.90 -4.49
C LEU A 49 -6.42 3.80 -5.55
N TRP A 50 -5.17 3.47 -5.88
CA TRP A 50 -4.86 2.45 -6.89
C TRP A 50 -3.90 1.37 -6.34
N PRO A 51 -4.39 0.40 -5.54
CA PRO A 51 -3.61 -0.67 -4.94
C PRO A 51 -2.79 -1.50 -5.95
N ALA A 52 -3.25 -1.55 -7.20
CA ALA A 52 -2.57 -2.27 -8.27
C ALA A 52 -1.15 -1.74 -8.53
N SER A 53 -0.91 -0.42 -8.42
CA SER A 53 0.44 0.17 -8.54
C SER A 53 1.40 -0.33 -7.46
N GLY A 54 0.92 -0.45 -6.22
CA GLY A 54 1.77 -0.97 -5.14
C GLY A 54 2.04 -2.47 -5.25
N ALA A 55 1.07 -3.24 -5.74
CA ALA A 55 1.28 -4.64 -6.07
C ALA A 55 2.24 -4.84 -7.24
N ALA A 56 2.18 -3.97 -8.26
CA ALA A 56 3.09 -3.97 -9.40
C ALA A 56 4.53 -3.72 -8.94
N LEU A 57 4.75 -2.68 -8.13
CA LEU A 57 6.08 -2.39 -7.58
C LEU A 57 6.60 -3.53 -6.70
N ALA A 58 5.76 -4.10 -5.82
CA ALA A 58 6.15 -5.25 -5.01
C ALA A 58 6.54 -6.46 -5.86
N ALA A 59 5.75 -6.77 -6.90
CA ALA A 59 6.02 -7.86 -7.82
C ALA A 59 7.37 -7.68 -8.51
N VAL A 60 7.67 -6.48 -9.04
CA VAL A 60 8.95 -6.20 -9.72
C VAL A 60 10.13 -6.17 -8.74
N LEU A 61 9.94 -5.71 -7.49
CA LEU A 61 10.98 -5.78 -6.47
C LEU A 61 11.32 -7.23 -6.05
N LEU A 62 10.33 -8.12 -6.03
CA LEU A 62 10.49 -9.55 -5.67
C LEU A 62 10.94 -10.43 -6.85
N GLY A 63 10.36 -10.23 -8.02
CA GLY A 63 10.52 -11.07 -9.21
C GLY A 63 11.37 -10.46 -10.32
N GLY A 64 11.82 -9.21 -10.17
CA GLY A 64 12.62 -8.49 -11.16
C GLY A 64 11.80 -7.84 -12.29
N PRO A 65 12.48 -7.20 -13.26
CA PRO A 65 11.85 -6.40 -14.32
C PRO A 65 10.92 -7.20 -15.24
N TRP A 66 11.08 -8.52 -15.34
CA TRP A 66 10.19 -9.39 -16.13
C TRP A 66 8.73 -9.35 -15.66
N MET A 67 8.48 -8.98 -14.40
CA MET A 67 7.12 -8.85 -13.88
C MET A 67 6.35 -7.70 -14.53
N LEU A 68 7.03 -6.74 -15.18
CA LEU A 68 6.39 -5.67 -15.95
C LEU A 68 5.49 -6.21 -17.07
N VAL A 69 5.83 -7.37 -17.66
CA VAL A 69 4.97 -8.06 -18.62
C VAL A 69 3.65 -8.47 -17.98
N GLY A 70 3.71 -8.99 -16.75
CA GLY A 70 2.50 -9.33 -15.99
C GLY A 70 1.68 -8.09 -15.64
N VAL A 71 2.34 -6.99 -15.30
CA VAL A 71 1.67 -5.70 -15.05
C VAL A 71 0.89 -5.25 -16.27
N PHE A 72 1.54 -5.22 -17.43
CA PHE A 72 0.93 -4.84 -18.70
C PHE A 72 -0.27 -5.73 -19.06
N LEU A 73 -0.06 -7.04 -19.06
CA LEU A 73 -1.09 -8.02 -19.44
C LEU A 73 -2.27 -8.03 -18.48
N GLY A 74 -2.05 -7.79 -17.19
CA GLY A 74 -3.13 -7.76 -16.20
C GLY A 74 -3.97 -6.48 -16.25
N LEU A 75 -3.40 -5.36 -16.67
CA LEU A 75 -4.14 -4.10 -16.77
C LEU A 75 -4.97 -3.98 -18.05
N ILE A 76 -4.58 -4.63 -19.17
CA ILE A 76 -5.38 -4.61 -20.42
C ILE A 76 -6.84 -5.06 -20.19
N PRO A 77 -7.14 -6.23 -19.58
CA PRO A 77 -8.52 -6.64 -19.32
C PRO A 77 -9.29 -5.63 -18.48
N SER A 78 -8.62 -4.97 -17.53
CA SER A 78 -9.30 -3.96 -16.70
C SER A 78 -9.80 -2.77 -17.51
N GLN A 79 -9.06 -2.38 -18.55
CA GLN A 79 -9.42 -1.30 -19.44
C GLN A 79 -10.43 -1.72 -20.52
N LEU A 80 -10.40 -2.98 -20.96
CA LEU A 80 -11.34 -3.51 -21.95
C LEU A 80 -12.72 -3.85 -21.38
N PHE A 81 -12.78 -4.36 -20.15
CA PHE A 81 -14.01 -4.94 -19.60
C PHE A 81 -14.62 -4.13 -18.46
N PHE A 82 -13.83 -3.36 -17.71
CA PHE A 82 -14.32 -2.68 -16.50
C PHE A 82 -14.43 -1.17 -16.68
N TRP A 83 -13.62 -0.59 -17.55
CA TRP A 83 -13.86 0.75 -18.08
C TRP A 83 -14.82 0.62 -19.26
N GLY A 84 -15.84 1.49 -19.34
CA GLY A 84 -16.93 1.41 -20.30
C GLY A 84 -16.50 1.57 -21.77
N SER A 85 -17.15 2.47 -22.51
CA SER A 85 -16.96 2.64 -23.96
C SER A 85 -15.63 3.32 -24.34
N VAL A 86 -14.51 2.87 -23.80
CA VAL A 86 -13.18 3.42 -24.10
C VAL A 86 -12.69 2.87 -25.44
N PRO A 87 -12.13 3.69 -26.36
CA PRO A 87 -11.61 3.18 -27.62
C PRO A 87 -10.60 2.06 -27.40
N THR A 88 -10.69 0.94 -28.12
CA THR A 88 -9.85 -0.25 -27.88
C THR A 88 -8.34 0.05 -27.81
N ILE A 89 -7.87 1.08 -28.53
CA ILE A 89 -6.47 1.50 -28.50
C ILE A 89 -6.02 2.04 -27.13
N THR A 90 -6.87 2.75 -26.39
CA THR A 90 -6.53 3.26 -25.04
C THR A 90 -6.30 2.13 -24.06
N ALA A 91 -6.99 1.00 -24.24
CA ALA A 91 -6.84 -0.17 -23.39
C ALA A 91 -5.44 -0.78 -23.45
N PHE A 92 -4.69 -0.48 -24.51
CA PHE A 92 -3.27 -0.84 -24.63
C PHE A 92 -2.34 0.31 -24.19
N LEU A 93 -2.72 1.56 -24.45
CA LEU A 93 -1.89 2.72 -24.10
C LEU A 93 -1.85 3.00 -22.60
N LEU A 94 -2.98 2.97 -21.89
CA LEU A 94 -3.04 3.25 -20.45
C LEU A 94 -2.16 2.31 -19.62
N PRO A 95 -2.18 0.98 -19.83
CA PRO A 95 -1.25 0.09 -19.15
C PRO A 95 0.23 0.41 -19.36
N LEU A 96 0.62 1.02 -20.48
CA LEU A 96 2.02 1.44 -20.69
C LEU A 96 2.43 2.53 -19.70
N ALA A 97 1.54 3.46 -19.34
CA ALA A 97 1.83 4.48 -18.33
C ALA A 97 2.15 3.83 -16.97
N ASN A 98 1.34 2.86 -16.53
CA ASN A 98 1.58 2.10 -15.30
C ASN A 98 2.85 1.22 -15.36
N VAL A 99 3.21 0.71 -16.54
CA VAL A 99 4.48 -0.02 -16.74
C VAL A 99 5.67 0.93 -16.59
N VAL A 100 5.61 2.11 -17.21
CA VAL A 100 6.66 3.15 -17.10
C VAL A 100 6.81 3.59 -15.65
N GLU A 101 5.71 3.84 -14.96
CA GLU A 101 5.68 4.10 -13.52
C GLU A 101 6.41 3.01 -12.72
N THR A 102 5.98 1.76 -12.89
CA THR A 102 6.53 0.65 -12.10
C THR A 102 8.01 0.44 -12.41
N ALA A 103 8.41 0.58 -13.68
CA ALA A 103 9.79 0.48 -14.11
C ALA A 103 10.66 1.61 -13.53
N LEU A 104 10.14 2.84 -13.50
CA LEU A 104 10.84 3.99 -12.94
C LEU A 104 10.99 3.86 -11.43
N ALA A 105 9.92 3.47 -10.71
CA ALA A 105 9.98 3.21 -9.27
C ALA A 105 11.01 2.11 -8.91
N TRP A 106 11.00 1.01 -9.67
CA TRP A 106 11.99 -0.06 -9.52
C TRP A 106 13.42 0.44 -9.79
N PHE A 107 13.61 1.23 -10.86
CA PHE A 107 14.92 1.79 -11.20
C PHE A 107 15.43 2.71 -10.10
N LEU A 108 14.61 3.62 -9.59
CA LEU A 108 14.98 4.53 -8.50
C LEU A 108 15.40 3.75 -7.25
N LEU A 109 14.65 2.72 -6.86
CA LEU A 109 14.99 1.92 -5.68
C LEU A 109 16.19 0.99 -5.87
N ARG A 110 16.35 0.36 -7.05
CA ARG A 110 17.41 -0.63 -7.27
C ARG A 110 18.71 -0.04 -7.80
N LYS A 111 18.67 1.10 -8.48
CA LYS A 111 19.83 1.69 -9.15
C LYS A 111 20.26 3.02 -8.53
N VAL A 112 19.32 3.85 -8.09
CA VAL A 112 19.65 5.16 -7.47
C VAL A 112 19.85 5.02 -5.96
N ALA A 113 18.92 4.37 -5.25
CA ALA A 113 19.03 4.11 -3.82
C ALA A 113 19.98 2.93 -3.53
N ARG A 114 21.29 3.20 -3.57
CA ARG A 114 22.33 2.20 -3.28
C ARG A 114 22.12 1.58 -1.90
N GLY A 115 22.00 0.25 -1.86
CA GLY A 115 21.83 -0.51 -0.62
C GLY A 115 20.38 -0.68 -0.15
N PHE A 116 19.39 -0.26 -0.94
CA PHE A 116 17.97 -0.46 -0.60
C PHE A 116 17.64 -1.94 -0.33
N ASN A 117 17.14 -2.21 0.87
CA ASN A 117 16.67 -3.52 1.30
C ASN A 117 15.14 -3.59 1.26
N ASP A 118 14.61 -4.59 0.54
CA ASP A 118 13.17 -4.82 0.40
C ASP A 118 12.47 -5.25 1.70
N ARG A 119 13.24 -5.51 2.77
CA ARG A 119 12.73 -5.78 4.12
C ARG A 119 12.57 -4.54 4.99
N PHE A 120 12.93 -3.34 4.49
CA PHE A 120 12.92 -2.10 5.28
C PHE A 120 13.74 -2.23 6.57
N SER A 121 14.92 -2.85 6.49
CA SER A 121 15.77 -3.14 7.64
C SER A 121 16.36 -1.89 8.30
N THR A 122 16.45 -0.78 7.55
CA THR A 122 17.05 0.47 7.99
C THR A 122 16.11 1.64 7.80
N GLN A 123 16.34 2.74 8.51
CA GLN A 123 15.55 3.96 8.36
C GLN A 123 15.74 4.58 6.97
N LEU A 124 16.94 4.42 6.40
CA LEU A 124 17.25 4.86 5.05
C LEU A 124 16.42 4.12 4.00
N ASP A 125 16.19 2.80 4.17
CA ASP A 125 15.31 2.04 3.27
C ASP A 125 13.90 2.66 3.22
N LEU A 126 13.37 3.04 4.38
CA LEU A 126 12.06 3.66 4.48
C LEU A 126 12.03 5.06 3.84
N ILE A 127 13.07 5.88 4.07
CA ILE A 127 13.18 7.22 3.48
C ILE A 127 13.29 7.11 1.96
N TYR A 128 14.16 6.24 1.44
CA TYR A 128 14.30 6.01 0.00
C TYR A 128 12.98 5.57 -0.61
N PHE A 129 12.27 4.67 0.05
CA PHE A 129 10.96 4.24 -0.40
C PHE A 129 9.96 5.39 -0.42
N LEU A 130 9.69 6.04 0.72
CA LEU A 130 8.63 7.05 0.82
C LEU A 130 8.86 8.29 -0.06
N VAL A 131 10.12 8.63 -0.34
CA VAL A 131 10.46 9.83 -1.13
C VAL A 131 10.57 9.52 -2.63
N LEU A 132 11.24 8.42 -3.01
CA LEU A 132 11.60 8.20 -4.42
C LEU A 132 10.56 7.39 -5.19
N ALA A 133 9.94 6.38 -4.59
CA ALA A 133 9.15 5.40 -5.33
C ALA A 133 7.69 5.84 -5.62
N PRO A 134 6.95 6.47 -4.69
CA PRO A 134 5.56 6.82 -4.92
C PRO A 134 5.39 8.01 -5.86
N TRP A 135 6.07 9.12 -5.60
CA TRP A 135 5.64 10.43 -6.12
C TRP A 135 6.07 10.68 -7.57
N LEU A 136 7.36 10.60 -7.85
CA LEU A 136 7.89 10.88 -9.19
C LEU A 136 7.41 9.85 -10.24
N PRO A 137 7.41 8.54 -9.94
CA PRO A 137 6.82 7.54 -10.83
C PRO A 137 5.32 7.74 -11.06
N ALA A 138 4.54 7.99 -10.01
CA ALA A 138 3.11 8.21 -10.14
C ALA A 138 2.77 9.45 -10.95
N LEU A 139 3.50 10.56 -10.75
CA LEU A 139 3.32 11.77 -11.55
C LEU A 139 3.64 11.52 -13.03
N THR A 140 4.70 10.76 -13.31
CA THR A 140 5.07 10.39 -14.68
C THR A 140 3.96 9.55 -15.34
N SER A 141 3.43 8.57 -14.61
CA SER A 141 2.27 7.76 -15.01
C SER A 141 1.05 8.60 -15.31
N ALA A 142 0.70 9.52 -14.40
CA ALA A 142 -0.49 10.34 -14.50
C ALA A 142 -0.39 11.27 -15.72
N LEU A 143 0.76 11.90 -15.95
CA LEU A 143 0.98 12.73 -17.13
C LEU A 143 0.84 11.92 -18.43
N LEU A 144 1.45 10.73 -18.51
CA LEU A 144 1.33 9.87 -19.69
C LEU A 144 -0.10 9.35 -19.90
N GLY A 145 -0.76 8.90 -18.82
CA GLY A 145 -2.11 8.38 -18.86
C GLY A 145 -3.12 9.44 -19.30
N GLN A 146 -3.05 10.64 -18.73
CA GLN A 146 -3.91 11.75 -19.12
C GLN A 146 -3.60 12.25 -20.53
N TRP A 147 -2.34 12.20 -20.95
CA TRP A 147 -1.98 12.51 -22.34
C TRP A 147 -2.56 11.48 -23.32
N PHE A 148 -2.51 10.18 -23.02
CA PHE A 148 -3.15 9.15 -23.84
C PHE A 148 -4.67 9.30 -23.89
N LEU A 149 -5.31 9.67 -22.78
CA LEU A 149 -6.74 9.98 -22.75
C LEU A 149 -7.06 11.20 -23.61
N ALA A 150 -6.29 12.28 -23.51
CA ALA A 150 -6.50 13.48 -24.34
C ALA A 150 -6.32 13.20 -25.85
N LEU A 151 -5.42 12.29 -26.22
CA LEU A 151 -5.23 11.90 -27.63
C LEU A 151 -6.40 11.09 -28.20
N THR A 152 -7.17 10.42 -27.35
CA THR A 152 -8.18 9.43 -27.77
C THR A 152 -9.61 9.87 -27.48
N PHE A 153 -9.82 10.73 -26.48
CA PHE A 153 -11.10 11.34 -26.13
C PHE A 153 -11.11 12.82 -26.49
N ARG A 154 -11.98 13.20 -27.41
CA ARG A 154 -12.19 14.60 -27.82
C ARG A 154 -12.84 15.47 -26.73
N GLU A 155 -13.51 14.85 -25.76
CA GLU A 155 -14.24 15.53 -24.68
C GLU A 155 -13.35 15.86 -23.47
N PHE A 156 -12.08 15.46 -23.47
CA PHE A 156 -11.17 15.74 -22.38
C PHE A 156 -10.76 17.22 -22.41
N THR A 157 -11.46 18.05 -21.62
CA THR A 157 -11.20 19.49 -21.56
C THR A 157 -9.90 19.80 -20.82
N THR A 158 -9.17 20.82 -21.29
CA THR A 158 -7.93 21.29 -20.65
C THR A 158 -8.16 21.79 -19.22
N ASP A 159 -9.40 22.16 -18.88
CA ASP A 159 -9.80 22.67 -17.58
C ASP A 159 -9.74 21.61 -16.46
N THR A 160 -9.89 20.31 -16.77
CA THR A 160 -9.84 19.21 -15.79
C THR A 160 -8.51 18.45 -15.78
N PHE A 161 -7.60 18.75 -16.71
CA PHE A 161 -6.35 18.00 -16.88
C PHE A 161 -5.49 17.99 -15.60
N VAL A 162 -5.29 19.16 -14.98
CA VAL A 162 -4.45 19.28 -13.78
C VAL A 162 -5.05 18.50 -12.61
N SER A 163 -6.36 18.64 -12.37
CA SER A 163 -7.03 17.91 -11.28
C SER A 163 -6.98 16.40 -11.50
N GLU A 164 -7.17 15.93 -12.74
CA GLU A 164 -7.12 14.51 -13.07
C GLU A 164 -5.69 13.94 -12.97
N VAL A 165 -4.67 14.70 -13.38
CA VAL A 165 -3.26 14.32 -13.15
C VAL A 165 -2.96 14.19 -11.66
N LEU A 166 -3.41 15.15 -10.84
CA LEU A 166 -3.17 15.12 -9.40
C LEU A 166 -3.86 13.93 -8.74
N VAL A 167 -5.15 13.70 -9.01
CA VAL A 167 -5.89 12.56 -8.45
C VAL A 167 -5.26 11.23 -8.86
N TYR A 168 -4.91 11.07 -10.14
CA TYR A 168 -4.27 9.85 -10.64
C TYR A 168 -2.91 9.65 -9.95
N ALA A 169 -2.06 10.67 -9.92
CA ALA A 169 -0.73 10.58 -9.29
C ALA A 169 -0.85 10.22 -7.81
N MET A 170 -1.77 10.85 -7.09
CA MET A 170 -1.99 10.56 -5.68
C MET A 170 -2.58 9.15 -5.46
N GLY A 171 -3.46 8.69 -6.34
CA GLY A 171 -4.01 7.32 -6.32
C GLY A 171 -2.95 6.24 -6.49
N ASN A 172 -2.05 6.40 -7.45
CA ASN A 172 -0.94 5.46 -7.64
C ASN A 172 0.07 5.52 -6.51
N ALA A 173 0.42 6.73 -6.06
CA ALA A 173 1.36 6.93 -4.95
C ALA A 173 0.85 6.28 -3.66
N SER A 174 -0.42 6.49 -3.30
CA SER A 174 -1.04 5.85 -2.14
C SER A 174 -1.09 4.33 -2.28
N GLY A 175 -1.40 3.82 -3.47
CA GLY A 175 -1.31 2.41 -3.78
C GLY A 175 0.08 1.82 -3.48
N MET A 176 1.14 2.48 -3.96
CA MET A 176 2.52 2.10 -3.66
C MET A 176 2.83 2.14 -2.18
N ILE A 177 2.56 3.27 -1.52
CA ILE A 177 2.87 3.48 -0.12
C ILE A 177 2.20 2.41 0.76
N LEU A 178 0.95 2.05 0.49
CA LEU A 178 0.20 1.12 1.32
C LEU A 178 0.48 -0.35 0.99
N VAL A 179 0.46 -0.70 -0.29
CA VAL A 179 0.42 -2.11 -0.72
C VAL A 179 1.82 -2.68 -0.90
N THR A 180 2.79 -1.89 -1.37
CA THR A 180 4.15 -2.38 -1.57
C THR A 180 4.79 -2.89 -0.26
N PRO A 181 4.86 -2.11 0.83
CA PRO A 181 5.45 -2.60 2.07
C PRO A 181 4.64 -3.75 2.67
N LEU A 182 3.30 -3.71 2.55
CA LEU A 182 2.45 -4.81 3.01
C LEU A 182 2.85 -6.13 2.34
N ILE A 183 2.98 -6.18 1.02
CA ILE A 183 3.40 -7.40 0.31
C ILE A 183 4.84 -7.80 0.66
N LEU A 184 5.77 -6.85 0.67
CA LEU A 184 7.20 -7.13 0.89
C LEU A 184 7.49 -7.65 2.31
N ILE A 185 6.86 -7.06 3.33
CA ILE A 185 7.05 -7.43 4.74
C ILE A 185 6.32 -8.75 5.05
N TRP A 186 5.14 -8.96 4.48
CA TRP A 186 4.30 -10.12 4.76
C TRP A 186 4.55 -11.32 3.84
N ARG A 187 5.48 -11.22 2.88
CA ARG A 187 5.84 -12.33 1.97
C ARG A 187 6.25 -13.62 2.69
N ASP A 188 6.83 -13.50 3.88
CA ASP A 188 7.31 -14.65 4.66
C ASP A 188 6.19 -15.40 5.38
N ILE A 189 4.98 -14.82 5.53
CA ILE A 189 3.81 -15.53 6.07
C ILE A 189 3.45 -16.74 5.19
N LEU A 190 3.63 -16.59 3.88
CA LEU A 190 3.31 -17.64 2.92
C LEU A 190 4.32 -18.79 2.96
N ARG A 191 5.48 -18.59 3.59
CA ARG A 191 6.37 -19.69 3.96
C ARG A 191 5.73 -20.37 5.15
N LEU A 192 5.00 -21.45 4.88
CA LEU A 192 4.31 -22.30 5.86
C LEU A 192 5.28 -22.84 6.92
N HIS A 193 5.66 -21.99 7.86
CA HIS A 193 6.36 -22.42 9.05
C HIS A 193 5.35 -23.20 9.89
N PRO A 194 5.72 -24.38 10.41
CA PRO A 194 4.81 -25.24 11.15
C PRO A 194 4.25 -24.58 12.41
N LYS A 195 4.84 -23.46 12.86
CA LYS A 195 4.31 -22.60 13.92
C LYS A 195 4.35 -21.15 13.45
N PRO A 196 3.19 -20.49 13.25
CA PRO A 196 3.16 -19.06 12.97
C PRO A 196 3.79 -18.30 14.13
N ASP A 197 4.61 -17.31 13.80
CA ASP A 197 5.21 -16.41 14.78
C ASP A 197 4.09 -15.69 15.56
N ARG A 198 4.24 -15.58 16.89
CA ARG A 198 3.28 -14.91 17.78
C ARG A 198 2.99 -13.48 17.31
N SER A 199 3.97 -12.82 16.69
CA SER A 199 3.83 -11.47 16.11
C SER A 199 2.75 -11.39 15.02
N VAL A 200 2.53 -12.46 14.25
CA VAL A 200 1.52 -12.53 13.19
C VAL A 200 0.12 -12.49 13.78
N TRP A 201 -0.13 -13.33 14.80
CA TRP A 201 -1.44 -13.38 15.45
C TRP A 201 -1.80 -12.07 16.12
N ILE A 202 -0.85 -11.44 16.83
CA ILE A 202 -1.07 -10.14 17.46
C ILE A 202 -1.40 -9.08 16.40
N SER A 203 -0.72 -9.11 15.24
CA SER A 203 -0.99 -8.18 14.14
C SER A 203 -2.39 -8.37 13.57
N VAL A 204 -2.81 -9.62 13.34
CA VAL A 204 -4.16 -9.94 12.82
C VAL A 204 -5.24 -9.53 13.81
N VAL A 205 -5.07 -9.85 15.11
CA VAL A 205 -6.04 -9.46 16.14
C VAL A 205 -6.13 -7.94 16.26
N THR A 206 -5.00 -7.23 16.23
CA THR A 206 -5.00 -5.77 16.28
C THR A 206 -5.68 -5.17 15.05
N ALA A 207 -5.39 -5.70 13.87
CA ALA A 207 -6.04 -5.29 12.63
C ALA A 207 -7.56 -5.49 12.63
N LEU A 208 -8.04 -6.64 13.13
CA LEU A 208 -9.47 -6.90 13.29
C LEU A 208 -10.10 -5.95 14.32
N GLY A 209 -9.41 -5.64 15.41
CA GLY A 209 -9.84 -4.65 16.40
C GLY A 209 -9.96 -3.25 15.80
N VAL A 210 -8.94 -2.80 15.06
CA VAL A 210 -8.95 -1.52 14.34
C VAL A 210 -10.10 -1.46 13.33
N LEU A 211 -10.29 -2.52 12.54
CA LEU A 211 -11.38 -2.61 11.57
C LEU A 211 -12.76 -2.50 12.25
N ALA A 212 -12.97 -3.24 13.35
CA ALA A 212 -14.21 -3.20 14.11
C ALA A 212 -14.49 -1.83 14.73
N MET A 213 -13.46 -1.17 15.29
CA MET A 213 -13.59 0.17 15.87
C MET A 213 -13.96 1.20 14.81
N VAL A 214 -13.29 1.20 13.66
CA VAL A 214 -13.57 2.15 12.59
C VAL A 214 -14.95 1.90 11.98
N TRP A 215 -15.35 0.64 11.81
CA TRP A 215 -16.71 0.30 11.40
C TRP A 215 -17.76 0.81 12.41
N GLY A 216 -17.51 0.69 13.71
CA GLY A 216 -18.35 1.26 14.76
C GLY A 216 -18.45 2.79 14.67
N ILE A 217 -17.32 3.48 14.46
CA ILE A 217 -17.26 4.94 14.26
C ILE A 217 -18.12 5.36 13.06
N GLN A 218 -18.01 4.65 11.94
CA GLN A 218 -18.80 4.92 10.72
C GLN A 218 -20.31 4.74 10.93
N ARG A 219 -20.71 3.85 11.85
CA ARG A 219 -22.12 3.63 12.23
C ARG A 219 -22.62 4.63 13.30
N GLY A 220 -21.77 5.57 13.74
CA GLY A 220 -22.11 6.50 14.83
C GLY A 220 -22.15 5.83 16.21
N LEU A 221 -21.67 4.60 16.35
CA LEU A 221 -21.69 3.86 17.61
C LEU A 221 -20.53 4.30 18.49
N TYR A 222 -20.82 4.91 19.64
CA TYR A 222 -19.81 5.28 20.64
C TYR A 222 -18.62 6.06 20.04
N THR A 223 -18.87 6.92 19.03
CA THR A 223 -17.83 7.54 18.19
C THR A 223 -16.70 8.18 18.99
N ILE A 224 -17.02 8.98 20.02
CA ILE A 224 -16.02 9.64 20.86
C ILE A 224 -15.13 8.61 21.57
N TRP A 225 -15.72 7.57 22.18
CA TRP A 225 -14.98 6.54 22.89
C TRP A 225 -14.10 5.70 21.97
N LEU A 226 -14.62 5.33 20.79
CA LEU A 226 -13.85 4.58 19.79
C LEU A 226 -12.70 5.42 19.23
N LEU A 227 -12.90 6.72 19.00
CA LEU A 227 -11.83 7.64 18.59
C LEU A 227 -10.74 7.79 19.67
N MET A 228 -11.11 7.76 20.95
CA MET A 228 -10.14 7.80 22.05
C MET A 228 -9.35 6.49 22.18
N LEU A 229 -9.97 5.34 21.90
CA LEU A 229 -9.35 4.01 21.99
C LEU A 229 -8.52 3.61 20.77
N LEU A 230 -8.83 4.17 19.60
CA LEU A 230 -8.19 3.81 18.35
C LEU A 230 -6.67 4.08 18.34
N PRO A 231 -6.17 5.28 18.71
CA PRO A 231 -4.72 5.54 18.69
C PRO A 231 -3.94 4.62 19.65
N PRO A 232 -4.33 4.44 20.93
CA PRO A 232 -3.66 3.48 21.82
C PRO A 232 -3.60 2.06 21.25
N LEU A 233 -4.70 1.57 20.65
CA LEU A 233 -4.74 0.24 20.04
C LEU A 233 -3.78 0.13 18.85
N VAL A 234 -3.77 1.14 17.97
CA VAL A 234 -2.88 1.19 16.80
C VAL A 234 -1.43 1.24 17.25
N PHE A 235 -1.08 2.13 18.18
CA PHE A 235 0.28 2.26 18.70
C PHE A 235 0.74 1.00 19.41
N TRP A 236 -0.12 0.37 20.21
CA TRP A 236 0.17 -0.91 20.84
C TRP A 236 0.40 -2.03 19.81
N GLY A 237 -0.42 -2.09 18.76
CA GLY A 237 -0.24 -3.02 17.64
C GLY A 237 1.12 -2.85 16.96
N VAL A 238 1.47 -1.62 16.60
CA VAL A 238 2.77 -1.32 15.98
C VAL A 238 3.94 -1.61 16.92
N TRP A 239 3.81 -1.26 18.19
CA TRP A 239 4.85 -1.52 19.19
C TRP A 239 5.08 -3.03 19.42
N THR A 240 4.02 -3.84 19.40
CA THR A 240 4.14 -5.27 19.67
C THR A 240 4.61 -6.06 18.46
N THR A 241 4.32 -5.61 17.24
CA THR A 241 4.59 -6.40 16.02
C THR A 241 5.49 -5.71 15.00
N GLY A 242 5.98 -4.51 15.32
CA GLY A 242 7.00 -3.81 14.55
C GLY A 242 6.51 -3.33 13.19
N ILE A 243 7.35 -3.47 12.16
CA ILE A 243 7.03 -2.99 10.80
C ILE A 243 5.87 -3.77 10.17
N ARG A 244 5.62 -5.02 10.61
CA ARG A 244 4.44 -5.81 10.21
C ARG A 244 3.14 -5.14 10.67
N GLY A 245 3.07 -4.78 11.95
CA GLY A 245 1.93 -4.05 12.51
C GLY A 245 1.74 -2.68 11.86
N ALA A 246 2.85 -1.95 11.65
CA ALA A 246 2.81 -0.65 11.00
C ALA A 246 2.20 -0.72 9.59
N SER A 247 2.68 -1.63 8.74
CA SER A 247 2.17 -1.79 7.38
C SER A 247 0.70 -2.20 7.32
N LEU A 248 0.29 -3.13 8.19
CA LEU A 248 -1.10 -3.60 8.23
C LEU A 248 -2.06 -2.53 8.75
N ASN A 249 -1.74 -1.91 9.89
CA ASN A 249 -2.58 -0.85 10.47
C ASN A 249 -2.64 0.38 9.56
N CYS A 250 -1.52 0.77 8.94
CA CYS A 250 -1.50 1.88 8.00
C CYS A 250 -2.40 1.60 6.78
N CYS A 251 -2.36 0.38 6.22
CA CYS A 251 -3.23 -0.03 5.13
C CYS A 251 -4.71 0.03 5.51
N ILE A 252 -5.08 -0.54 6.67
CA ILE A 252 -6.48 -0.58 7.13
C ILE A 252 -7.02 0.82 7.41
N LEU A 253 -6.28 1.63 8.19
CA LEU A 253 -6.70 3.00 8.51
C LEU A 253 -6.90 3.83 7.23
N SER A 254 -5.98 3.68 6.26
CA SER A 254 -6.04 4.44 5.02
C SER A 254 -7.18 3.99 4.10
N LEU A 255 -7.41 2.68 3.96
CA LEU A 255 -8.55 2.16 3.19
C LEU A 255 -9.88 2.67 3.74
N LEU A 256 -9.99 2.76 5.06
CA LEU A 256 -11.20 3.24 5.70
C LEU A 256 -11.38 4.75 5.55
N LEU A 257 -10.30 5.53 5.53
CA LEU A 257 -10.37 6.97 5.19
C LEU A 257 -10.94 7.20 3.79
N PHE A 258 -10.55 6.38 2.80
CA PHE A 258 -11.05 6.50 1.43
C PHE A 258 -12.51 6.06 1.27
N GLN A 259 -13.07 5.27 2.22
CA GLN A 259 -14.49 4.88 2.20
C GLN A 259 -15.41 5.91 2.86
N VAL A 260 -14.88 6.80 3.71
CA VAL A 260 -15.67 7.85 4.36
C VAL A 260 -15.84 9.02 3.37
N GLN A 261 -16.84 8.93 2.49
CA GLN A 261 -17.40 10.09 1.81
C GLN A 261 -18.82 10.34 2.32
N PRO A 262 -19.18 11.60 2.63
CA PRO A 262 -20.47 11.95 3.19
C PRO A 262 -21.62 11.63 2.21
N ASP A 263 -22.72 11.15 2.78
CA ASP A 263 -23.92 10.66 2.12
C ASP A 263 -24.53 11.66 1.10
N LEU A 264 -24.15 11.57 -0.18
CA LEU A 264 -25.03 12.04 -1.25
C LEU A 264 -25.89 10.86 -1.74
N PRO A 265 -27.19 11.01 -2.00
CA PRO A 265 -27.99 9.95 -2.62
C PRO A 265 -27.37 9.49 -3.95
N PHE A 266 -27.40 8.18 -4.24
CA PHE A 266 -26.81 7.57 -5.45
C PHE A 266 -27.32 8.22 -6.75
N ASP A 267 -28.59 8.60 -6.77
CA ASP A 267 -29.31 9.11 -7.94
C ASP A 267 -28.81 10.52 -8.35
N VAL A 268 -28.48 11.36 -7.36
CA VAL A 268 -27.89 12.69 -7.57
C VAL A 268 -26.44 12.58 -8.08
N ARG A 269 -25.75 11.47 -7.77
CA ARG A 269 -24.35 11.23 -8.16
C ARG A 269 -24.22 10.77 -9.61
N LEU A 270 -25.12 9.92 -10.10
CA LEU A 270 -25.17 9.49 -11.49
C LEU A 270 -25.48 10.64 -12.45
N GLN A 271 -26.40 11.54 -12.07
CA GLN A 271 -26.72 12.74 -12.86
C GLN A 271 -25.53 13.70 -12.99
N LYS A 272 -24.64 13.77 -12.00
CA LYS A 272 -23.41 14.59 -12.09
C LYS A 272 -22.31 13.96 -12.95
N LYS A 273 -22.23 12.62 -13.04
CA LYS A 273 -21.19 11.92 -13.82
C LYS A 273 -21.48 11.92 -15.33
N HIS A 274 -22.76 12.04 -15.70
CA HIS A 274 -23.20 12.26 -17.07
C HIS A 274 -24.03 13.54 -17.14
N PRO A 275 -23.41 14.73 -17.27
CA PRO A 275 -24.15 15.88 -17.73
C PRO A 275 -24.52 15.62 -19.19
N LEU A 276 -25.67 14.98 -19.39
CA LEU A 276 -26.38 15.02 -20.65
C LEU A 276 -26.65 16.51 -20.95
N THR A 277 -25.88 17.05 -21.89
CA THR A 277 -26.35 18.03 -22.86
C THR A 277 -27.19 19.17 -22.29
N SER A 278 -26.69 19.91 -21.31
CA SER A 278 -27.15 21.29 -21.06
C SER A 278 -26.24 22.02 -20.08
N GLN A 279 -25.28 22.79 -20.59
CA GLN A 279 -24.82 23.98 -19.87
C GLN A 279 -24.25 25.00 -20.86
N SER A 280 -25.19 25.73 -21.47
CA SER A 280 -24.93 27.09 -21.92
C SER A 280 -24.87 28.01 -20.70
N SER A 281 -23.85 28.87 -20.68
CA SER A 281 -23.85 30.17 -20.00
C SER A 281 -24.04 30.18 -18.48
N ASP A 282 -22.93 30.09 -17.74
CA ASP A 282 -22.70 30.97 -16.58
C ASP A 282 -21.20 31.01 -16.28
N ARG A 283 -20.54 31.98 -16.89
CA ARG A 283 -19.08 32.20 -16.82
C ARG A 283 -18.84 33.59 -16.22
N VAL A 284 -19.32 33.82 -15.00
CA VAL A 284 -19.06 35.05 -14.24
C VAL A 284 -18.71 34.64 -12.80
N ASP A 285 -17.57 35.15 -12.30
CA ASP A 285 -17.11 35.12 -10.90
C ASP A 285 -16.50 33.85 -10.27
N LYS A 286 -15.50 33.21 -10.93
CA LYS A 286 -14.75 32.08 -10.34
C LYS A 286 -13.28 32.34 -9.96
N LYS A 287 -12.84 33.60 -9.91
CA LYS A 287 -11.40 33.93 -9.69
C LYS A 287 -11.02 34.28 -8.24
N SER A 288 -11.98 34.56 -7.35
CA SER A 288 -11.71 34.97 -5.95
C SER A 288 -11.81 33.84 -4.91
N ASN A 289 -12.26 32.64 -5.29
CA ASN A 289 -12.52 31.52 -4.34
C ASN A 289 -11.49 30.38 -4.39
N LEU A 290 -10.38 30.55 -5.12
CA LEU A 290 -9.42 29.45 -5.35
C LEU A 290 -8.65 29.05 -4.08
N SER A 291 -8.37 30.00 -3.18
CA SER A 291 -7.64 29.75 -1.92
C SER A 291 -8.52 29.15 -0.82
N SER A 292 -9.82 29.44 -0.80
CA SER A 292 -10.77 28.85 0.15
C SER A 292 -11.26 27.45 -0.28
N GLN A 293 -11.27 27.15 -1.59
CA GLN A 293 -11.63 25.82 -2.11
C GLN A 293 -10.54 24.77 -1.90
N LEU A 294 -9.25 25.14 -1.94
CA LEU A 294 -8.15 24.19 -1.77
C LEU A 294 -8.10 23.56 -0.36
N VAL A 295 -8.61 24.28 0.65
CA VAL A 295 -8.69 23.83 2.05
C VAL A 295 -9.90 22.93 2.31
N GLN A 296 -10.88 22.90 1.40
CA GLN A 296 -12.11 22.11 1.54
C GLN A 296 -12.14 20.87 0.65
N ASP A 297 -11.08 20.55 -0.10
CA ASP A 297 -11.06 19.34 -0.91
C ASP A 297 -10.91 18.09 -0.02
N PRO A 298 -11.95 17.25 0.12
CA PRO A 298 -11.90 16.06 0.97
C PRO A 298 -10.76 15.11 0.56
N LEU A 299 -10.37 15.13 -0.71
CA LEU A 299 -9.30 14.29 -1.25
C LEU A 299 -7.93 14.76 -0.73
N ALA A 300 -7.67 16.06 -0.69
CA ALA A 300 -6.44 16.62 -0.13
C ALA A 300 -6.28 16.27 1.36
N ILE A 301 -7.37 16.31 2.13
CA ILE A 301 -7.39 15.90 3.54
C ILE A 301 -7.07 14.41 3.69
N GLN A 302 -7.67 13.55 2.87
CA GLN A 302 -7.38 12.11 2.87
C GLN A 302 -5.90 11.82 2.61
N PHE A 303 -5.29 12.50 1.63
CA PHE A 303 -3.86 12.34 1.34
C PHE A 303 -2.94 12.89 2.42
N ALA A 304 -3.31 14.03 3.03
CA ALA A 304 -2.57 14.57 4.17
C ALA A 304 -2.59 13.57 5.34
N LEU A 305 -3.75 13.00 5.67
CA LEU A 305 -3.90 12.00 6.73
C LEU A 305 -3.13 10.72 6.42
N LEU A 306 -3.21 10.20 5.19
CA LEU A 306 -2.40 9.07 4.73
C LEU A 306 -0.91 9.33 4.95
N THR A 307 -0.44 10.50 4.52
CA THR A 307 0.97 10.89 4.65
C THR A 307 1.39 10.95 6.11
N VAL A 308 0.56 11.53 6.98
CA VAL A 308 0.78 11.56 8.43
C VAL A 308 0.84 10.15 9.00
N PHE A 309 -0.08 9.25 8.66
CA PHE A 309 -0.05 7.86 9.10
C PHE A 309 1.21 7.13 8.64
N CYS A 310 1.65 7.34 7.41
CA CYS A 310 2.86 6.68 6.90
C CYS A 310 4.13 7.17 7.59
N ILE A 311 4.26 8.49 7.76
CA ILE A 311 5.43 9.10 8.41
C ILE A 311 5.46 8.82 9.92
N THR A 312 4.32 8.53 10.54
CA THR A 312 4.27 8.18 11.97
C THR A 312 4.41 6.68 12.22
N LEU A 313 3.63 5.84 11.54
CA LEU A 313 3.55 4.41 11.83
C LEU A 313 4.77 3.63 11.33
N TYR A 314 5.32 3.94 10.15
CA TYR A 314 6.47 3.18 9.63
C TYR A 314 7.75 3.39 10.45
N PRO A 315 8.18 4.62 10.79
CA PRO A 315 9.34 4.80 11.65
C PRO A 315 9.15 4.20 13.04
N LEU A 316 7.93 4.26 13.58
CA LEU A 316 7.60 3.63 14.87
C LEU A 316 7.72 2.10 14.80
N GLY A 317 7.18 1.48 13.74
CA GLY A 317 7.31 0.04 13.53
C GLY A 317 8.76 -0.41 13.41
N LEU A 318 9.57 0.35 12.68
CA LEU A 318 11.00 0.08 12.54
C LEU A 318 11.78 0.28 13.86
N ALA A 319 11.46 1.33 14.63
CA ALA A 319 12.06 1.57 15.94
C ALA A 319 11.72 0.43 16.92
N SER A 320 10.47 -0.03 16.89
CA SER A 320 10.02 -1.21 17.64
C SER A 320 10.85 -2.45 17.31
N ASP A 321 11.05 -2.78 16.02
CA ASP A 321 11.85 -3.94 15.62
C ASP A 321 13.31 -3.84 16.11
N LYS A 322 13.91 -2.64 16.07
CA LYS A 322 15.26 -2.42 16.61
C LYS A 322 15.33 -2.64 18.12
N LEU A 323 14.33 -2.18 18.86
CA LEU A 323 14.27 -2.38 20.32
C LEU A 323 14.04 -3.85 20.68
N GLN A 324 13.18 -4.55 19.95
CA GLN A 324 12.93 -5.98 20.17
C GLN A 324 14.18 -6.82 19.88
N THR A 325 14.88 -6.53 18.79
CA THR A 325 16.14 -7.22 18.46
C THR A 325 17.25 -6.93 19.46
N SER A 326 17.37 -5.69 19.96
CA SER A 326 18.30 -5.35 21.05
C SER A 326 17.98 -6.13 22.32
N LYS A 327 16.71 -6.11 22.75
CA LYS A 327 16.24 -6.85 23.94
C LYS A 327 16.50 -8.35 23.85
N GLN A 328 16.39 -8.93 22.65
CA GLN A 328 16.72 -10.34 22.43
C GLN A 328 18.21 -10.61 22.58
N LYS A 329 19.08 -9.74 22.04
CA LYS A 329 20.53 -9.84 22.22
C LYS A 329 20.92 -9.72 23.70
N ASP A 330 20.34 -8.76 24.41
CA ASP A 330 20.61 -8.57 25.84
C ASP A 330 20.19 -9.79 26.66
N ARG A 331 19.05 -10.41 26.33
CA ARG A 331 18.62 -11.67 26.96
C ARG A 331 19.60 -12.81 26.70
N MET A 332 20.04 -12.99 25.45
CA MET A 332 21.03 -14.02 25.11
C MET A 332 22.36 -13.79 25.84
N MET A 333 22.79 -12.53 25.96
CA MET A 333 23.98 -12.16 26.71
C MET A 333 23.81 -12.46 28.21
N MET A 334 22.66 -12.13 28.80
CA MET A 334 22.36 -12.44 30.20
C MET A 334 22.24 -13.94 30.47
N ASP A 335 21.69 -14.71 29.53
CA ASP A 335 21.60 -16.17 29.64
C ASP A 335 22.99 -16.81 29.50
N ALA A 336 23.84 -16.30 28.62
CA ALA A 336 25.24 -16.73 28.48
C ALA A 336 26.09 -16.35 29.72
N LEU A 337 25.84 -15.18 30.31
CA LEU A 337 26.45 -14.77 31.57
C LEU A 337 25.98 -15.67 32.71
N LYS A 338 24.69 -16.03 32.79
CA LYS A 338 24.19 -16.98 33.80
C LYS A 338 24.74 -18.39 33.61
N SER A 339 24.96 -18.85 32.38
CA SER A 339 25.54 -20.17 32.13
C SER A 339 27.05 -20.21 32.38
N SER A 340 27.76 -19.08 32.24
CA SER A 340 29.20 -18.97 32.53
C SER A 340 29.49 -18.60 33.98
N LEU A 341 28.62 -17.84 34.62
CA LEU A 341 28.64 -17.56 36.06
C LEU A 341 28.08 -18.76 36.83
N TRP A 342 28.87 -19.83 36.88
CA TRP A 342 29.00 -20.78 37.97
C TRP A 342 27.71 -21.08 38.76
N SER A 343 27.13 -22.26 38.53
CA SER A 343 26.10 -22.80 39.43
C SER A 343 26.69 -23.00 40.83
N TRP A 344 26.50 -22.02 41.71
CA TRP A 344 26.76 -22.16 43.14
C TRP A 344 25.76 -23.18 43.73
N SER A 345 26.16 -24.44 43.75
CA SER A 345 25.47 -25.47 44.52
C SER A 345 25.83 -25.28 46.00
N GLY A 346 24.89 -24.74 46.78
CA GLY A 346 25.03 -24.63 48.23
C GLY A 346 25.22 -25.97 48.95
N ALA A 347 25.01 -27.10 48.26
CA ALA A 347 25.18 -28.44 48.79
C ALA A 347 26.63 -28.95 48.76
N LEU A 348 27.53 -28.36 47.96
CA LEU A 348 28.85 -28.95 47.67
C LEU A 348 30.06 -28.14 48.10
N GLY A 349 29.91 -27.02 48.82
CA GLY A 349 31.01 -26.31 49.48
C GLY A 349 32.31 -26.26 48.66
N TYR A 350 32.42 -25.29 47.73
CA TYR A 350 33.63 -25.01 46.96
C TYR A 350 34.17 -26.14 46.07
N LYS A 351 33.32 -26.73 45.21
CA LYS A 351 33.85 -27.47 44.05
C LYS A 351 33.58 -26.72 42.75
N ILE A 352 34.69 -26.24 42.18
CA ILE A 352 34.80 -25.73 40.83
C ILE A 352 34.68 -26.93 39.89
N GLU A 353 33.50 -27.20 39.35
CA GLU A 353 33.38 -28.15 38.24
C GLU A 353 33.68 -27.41 36.94
N SER A 354 34.85 -27.67 36.36
CA SER A 354 35.14 -27.22 34.99
C SER A 354 34.27 -28.03 34.03
N PRO A 355 33.58 -27.40 33.06
CA PRO A 355 32.92 -28.15 32.01
C PRO A 355 33.98 -28.92 31.20
N GLN A 356 33.85 -30.25 31.17
CA GLN A 356 34.56 -31.11 30.22
C GLN A 356 33.88 -31.06 28.86
#